data_AF-A0A1Y2BV79-F1
#
_entry.id   AF-A0A1Y2BV79-F1
#
_cell.length_a   1.000
_cell.length_b   1.000
_cell.length_c   1.000
_cell.angle_alpha   90.00
_cell.angle_beta   90.00
_cell.angle_gamma   90.00
#
_symmetry.space_group_name_H-M   'P 1'
#
loop_
_entity.id
_entity.type
_entity.pdbx_description
1 polymer ?
#
loop_
_entity_poly.entity_id
_entity_poly.type
_entity_poly.pdbx_seq_one_letter_code
_entity_poly.pdbx_strand_id
1 'polypeptide(L)'
;MHPVVLKPVTTHKNFLVHDGAEQCVVGDWVRIDSCRKFSKNKNFTLGEIVKPASRFFEQETGILHSQASVNVKSLFKQDEYKQPSIFEQQQQSSQ
;
A
#
# COMPACT_ATOMS: atom_id res chain seq x y z
N MET A 1 -17.55 17.25 20.31
CA MET A 1 -18.43 16.74 21.38
C MET A 1 -19.84 16.71 20.84
N HIS A 2 -20.56 15.59 20.94
CA HIS A 2 -21.94 15.53 20.45
C HIS A 2 -22.88 16.25 21.43
N PRO A 3 -23.74 17.18 20.97
CA PRO A 3 -24.51 18.05 21.86
C PRO A 3 -25.51 17.31 22.74
N VAL A 4 -26.11 16.21 22.24
CA VAL A 4 -27.08 15.41 23.01
C VAL A 4 -26.40 14.37 23.92
N VAL A 5 -25.54 13.52 23.37
CA VAL A 5 -24.95 12.41 24.14
C VAL A 5 -23.70 12.80 24.95
N LEU A 6 -23.22 14.04 24.83
CA LEU A 6 -22.06 14.62 25.54
C LEU A 6 -20.77 13.78 25.47
N LYS A 7 -20.62 12.96 24.43
CA LYS A 7 -19.43 12.13 24.17
C LYS A 7 -18.56 12.72 23.06
N PRO A 8 -17.24 12.48 23.08
CA PRO A 8 -16.39 12.77 21.93
C PRO A 8 -16.84 11.91 20.74
N VAL A 9 -16.88 12.51 19.55
CA VAL A 9 -17.24 11.84 18.31
C VAL A 9 -16.12 12.09 17.31
N THR A 10 -15.66 11.00 16.70
CA THR A 10 -14.72 11.04 15.59
C THR A 10 -15.52 11.17 14.30
N THR A 11 -15.16 12.14 13.46
CA THR A 11 -15.78 12.32 12.14
C THR A 11 -14.71 12.14 11.07
N HIS A 12 -15.12 11.61 9.92
CA HIS A 12 -14.25 11.36 8.79
C HIS A 12 -14.77 12.13 7.58
N LYS A 13 -13.86 12.68 6.78
CA LYS A 13 -14.18 13.37 5.53
C LYS A 13 -13.10 13.08 4.52
N ASN A 14 -13.52 12.78 3.29
CA ASN A 14 -12.61 12.55 2.19
C ASN A 14 -12.19 13.89 1.59
N PHE A 15 -10.88 14.10 1.45
CA PHE A 15 -10.30 15.29 0.82
C PHE A 15 -9.55 14.88 -0.44
N LEU A 16 -9.62 15.73 -1.47
CA LEU A 16 -8.79 15.56 -2.66
C LEU A 16 -7.48 16.31 -2.47
N VAL A 17 -6.39 15.56 -2.47
CA VAL A 17 -5.03 16.03 -2.22
C VAL A 17 -4.26 16.04 -3.54
N HIS A 18 -3.40 17.04 -3.73
CA HIS A 18 -2.44 17.06 -4.82
C HIS A 18 -1.16 16.32 -4.40
N ASP A 19 -0.82 15.28 -5.15
CA ASP A 19 0.48 14.61 -5.12
C ASP A 19 1.14 14.87 -6.48
N GLY A 20 2.23 15.63 -6.48
CA GLY A 20 2.93 16.03 -7.71
C GLY A 20 3.91 14.98 -8.24
N ALA A 21 4.30 14.02 -7.41
CA ALA A 21 5.32 13.02 -7.73
C ALA A 21 4.76 11.59 -7.74
N GLU A 22 3.45 11.43 -7.54
CA GLU A 22 2.72 10.16 -7.56
C GLU A 22 3.35 9.10 -6.64
N GLN A 23 3.78 9.52 -5.45
CA GLN A 23 4.52 8.67 -4.50
C GLN A 23 3.59 7.87 -3.58
N CYS A 24 2.36 8.36 -3.37
CA CYS A 24 1.41 7.75 -2.44
C CYS A 24 0.67 6.56 -3.06
N VAL A 25 0.50 5.52 -2.26
CA VAL A 25 -0.31 4.34 -2.59
C VAL A 25 -1.45 4.16 -1.59
N VAL A 26 -2.46 3.38 -1.98
CA VAL A 26 -3.59 3.08 -1.10
C VAL A 26 -3.11 2.34 0.14
N GLY A 27 -3.44 2.87 1.31
CA GLY A 27 -3.05 2.33 2.62
C GLY A 27 -1.97 3.14 3.34
N ASP A 28 -1.32 4.09 2.65
CA ASP A 28 -0.39 5.02 3.30
C ASP A 28 -1.14 5.94 4.28
N TRP A 29 -0.57 6.19 5.46
CA TRP A 29 -1.03 7.24 6.36
C TRP A 29 -0.22 8.50 6.12
N VAL A 30 -0.90 9.57 5.75
CA VAL A 30 -0.26 10.80 5.29
C VAL A 30 -0.73 12.00 6.11
N ARG A 31 0.20 12.94 6.34
CA ARG A 31 -0.13 14.30 6.79
C ARG A 31 -0.43 15.14 5.54
N ILE A 32 -1.56 15.82 5.56
CA ILE A 32 -1.95 16.74 4.49
C ILE A 32 -1.70 18.18 4.92
N ASP A 33 -1.20 19.00 4.02
CA ASP A 33 -0.90 20.41 4.25
C ASP A 33 -1.87 21.31 3.49
N SER A 34 -2.16 22.48 4.08
CA SER A 34 -2.96 23.51 3.41
C SER A 34 -2.15 24.15 2.28
N CYS A 35 -2.81 24.42 1.16
CA CYS A 35 -2.14 25.03 0.01
C CYS A 35 -3.10 25.92 -0.79
N ARG A 36 -2.60 26.54 -1.87
CA ARG A 36 -3.47 27.23 -2.83
C ARG A 36 -4.40 26.24 -3.51
N LYS A 37 -5.51 26.74 -4.04
CA LYS A 37 -6.44 25.94 -4.83
C LYS A 37 -5.76 25.44 -6.12
N PHE A 38 -5.67 24.13 -6.29
CA PHE A 38 -5.18 23.47 -7.52
C PHE A 38 -6.31 23.17 -8.51
N SER A 39 -7.51 22.85 -8.01
CA SER A 39 -8.70 22.58 -8.83
C SER A 39 -9.96 22.94 -8.03
N LYS A 40 -11.17 22.73 -8.57
CA LYS A 40 -12.45 23.08 -7.92
C LYS A 40 -12.53 22.62 -6.46
N ASN A 41 -12.04 21.40 -6.18
CA ASN A 41 -12.11 20.75 -4.87
C ASN A 41 -10.74 20.36 -4.27
N LYS A 42 -9.63 20.57 -5.00
CA LYS A 42 -8.26 20.21 -4.56
C LYS A 42 -7.60 21.43 -3.92
N ASN A 43 -7.63 21.49 -2.60
CA ASN A 43 -7.10 22.62 -1.80
C ASN A 43 -6.00 22.19 -0.81
N PHE A 44 -5.56 20.93 -0.89
CA PHE A 44 -4.56 20.35 0.00
C PHE A 44 -3.44 19.73 -0.82
N THR A 45 -2.23 19.74 -0.26
CA THR A 45 -1.05 19.10 -0.84
C THR A 45 -0.57 17.98 0.08
N LEU A 46 0.14 17.01 -0.49
CA LEU A 46 0.81 15.98 0.30
C LEU A 46 1.94 16.62 1.12
N GLY A 47 1.96 16.34 2.42
CA GLY A 47 3.04 16.71 3.35
C GLY A 47 4.01 15.55 3.53
N GLU A 48 3.87 14.83 4.64
CA GLU A 48 4.72 13.67 4.96
C GLU A 48 3.94 12.35 4.94
N ILE A 49 4.60 11.26 4.56
CA ILE A 49 4.08 9.90 4.74
C ILE A 49 4.48 9.44 6.15
N VAL A 50 3.51 9.42 7.07
CA VAL A 50 3.72 9.06 8.48
C VAL A 50 3.90 7.56 8.65
N LYS A 51 3.11 6.77 7.91
CA LYS A 51 3.22 5.31 7.91
C LYS A 51 3.01 4.78 6.49
N PRO A 52 4.05 4.23 5.85
CA PRO A 52 3.89 3.62 4.55
C PRO A 52 3.10 2.31 4.64
N ALA A 53 2.35 2.02 3.59
CA ALA A 53 1.69 0.75 3.37
C ALA A 53 2.72 -0.35 3.05
N SER A 54 2.32 -1.61 3.27
CA SER A 54 3.07 -2.75 2.77
C SER A 54 3.02 -2.79 1.25
N ARG A 55 4.19 -2.73 0.63
CA ARG A 55 4.40 -2.74 -0.81
C ARG A 55 5.02 -4.08 -1.21
N PHE A 56 4.49 -4.72 -2.24
CA PHE A 56 5.09 -5.92 -2.85
C PHE A 56 5.46 -5.59 -4.29
N PHE A 57 6.67 -5.96 -4.67
CA PHE A 57 7.16 -5.80 -6.03
C PHE A 57 7.02 -7.13 -6.75
N GLU A 58 6.27 -7.15 -7.85
CA GLU A 58 6.18 -8.33 -8.71
C GLU A 58 7.37 -8.35 -9.67
N GLN A 59 8.20 -9.38 -9.58
CA GLN A 59 9.51 -9.46 -10.26
C GLN A 59 9.39 -9.56 -11.79
N GLU A 60 8.28 -10.09 -12.30
CA GLU A 60 8.08 -10.31 -13.73
C GLU A 60 7.51 -9.08 -14.44
N THR A 61 6.62 -8.34 -13.79
CA THR A 61 5.89 -7.22 -14.39
C THR A 61 6.44 -5.86 -13.98
N GLY A 62 7.21 -5.80 -12.88
CA GLY A 62 7.70 -4.56 -12.28
C GLY A 62 6.60 -3.71 -11.63
N ILE A 63 5.40 -4.26 -11.44
CA ILE A 63 4.26 -3.53 -10.90
C ILE A 63 4.34 -3.51 -9.36
N LEU A 64 4.11 -2.33 -8.78
CA LEU A 64 4.02 -2.14 -7.33
C LEU A 64 2.60 -2.46 -6.84
N HIS A 65 2.46 -3.56 -6.10
CA HIS A 65 1.21 -3.97 -5.49
C HIS A 65 1.11 -3.47 -4.05
N SER A 66 -0.01 -2.83 -3.69
CA SER A 66 -0.33 -2.46 -2.30
C SER A 66 -1.35 -3.43 -1.70
N GLN A 67 -1.29 -3.72 -0.40
CA GLN A 67 -2.21 -4.68 0.24
C GLN A 67 -3.70 -4.34 0.07
N ALA A 68 -4.06 -3.05 0.02
CA ALA A 68 -5.45 -2.63 -0.12
C ALA A 68 -6.03 -2.91 -1.52
N SER A 69 -5.18 -2.97 -2.55
CA SER A 69 -5.58 -3.27 -3.94
C SER A 69 -5.82 -4.76 -4.19
N VAL A 70 -5.38 -5.65 -3.28
CA VAL A 70 -5.50 -7.11 -3.45
C VAL A 70 -6.57 -7.65 -2.50
N ASN A 71 -7.66 -8.21 -3.05
CA ASN A 71 -8.60 -9.01 -2.27
C ASN A 71 -7.89 -10.32 -1.89
N VAL A 72 -7.28 -10.37 -0.70
CA VAL A 72 -6.43 -11.47 -0.18
C VAL A 72 -7.24 -12.73 0.17
N LYS A 73 -8.19 -13.15 -0.67
CA LYS A 73 -8.78 -14.50 -0.63
C LYS A 73 -8.18 -15.45 -1.66
N SER A 74 -7.32 -14.98 -2.57
CA SER A 74 -6.84 -15.79 -3.71
C SER A 74 -5.34 -16.08 -3.77
N LEU A 75 -4.51 -15.68 -2.80
CA LEU A 75 -3.03 -15.84 -2.89
C LEU A 75 -2.37 -16.76 -1.85
N PHE A 76 -3.12 -17.40 -0.95
CA PHE A 76 -2.56 -18.45 -0.07
C PHE A 76 -2.64 -19.84 -0.71
N LYS A 77 -2.18 -19.94 -1.96
CA LYS A 77 -1.85 -21.23 -2.58
C LYS A 77 -0.56 -21.04 -3.36
N GLN A 78 0.55 -20.93 -2.63
CA GLN A 78 1.87 -21.17 -3.19
C GLN A 78 2.41 -22.40 -2.48
N ASP A 79 2.40 -23.48 -3.24
CA ASP A 79 2.94 -24.77 -2.88
C ASP A 79 4.42 -24.62 -2.47
N GLU A 80 4.80 -25.30 -1.39
CA GLU A 80 6.21 -25.44 -0.99
C GLU A 80 6.99 -26.22 -2.05
N TYR A 81 7.45 -25.54 -3.10
CA TYR A 81 8.48 -26.11 -3.98
C TYR A 81 9.84 -25.90 -3.31
N LYS A 82 10.24 -26.88 -2.49
CA LYS A 82 11.63 -27.04 -2.05
C LYS A 82 12.50 -27.18 -3.30
N GLN A 83 13.31 -26.17 -3.58
CA GLN A 83 14.37 -26.29 -4.58
C GLN A 83 15.35 -27.35 -4.10
N PRO A 84 15.59 -28.46 -4.83
CA PRO A 84 16.64 -29.38 -4.45
C PRO A 84 17.98 -28.64 -4.51
N SER A 85 18.81 -28.90 -3.51
CA SER A 85 20.12 -28.26 -3.45
C SER A 85 20.96 -28.73 -4.64
N ILE A 86 21.79 -27.83 -5.19
CA ILE A 86 22.68 -28.09 -6.34
C ILE A 86 23.54 -29.38 -6.14
N PHE A 87 23.78 -29.75 -4.89
CA PHE A 87 24.51 -30.96 -4.50
C PHE A 87 23.78 -32.28 -4.81
N GLU A 88 22.44 -32.30 -4.87
CA GLU A 88 21.66 -33.50 -5.19
C GLU A 88 21.63 -33.80 -6.70
N GLN A 89 21.73 -32.76 -7.53
CA GLN A 89 21.75 -32.91 -8.99
C GLN A 89 23.09 -33.49 -9.50
N GLN A 90 24.20 -33.18 -8.82
CA GLN A 90 25.53 -33.66 -9.21
C GLN A 90 25.75 -35.15 -8.92
N GLN A 91 24.98 -35.74 -7.99
CA GLN A 91 25.12 -37.16 -7.65
C GLN A 91 24.35 -38.09 -8.59
N GLN A 92 23.35 -37.58 -9.33
CA GLN A 92 22.55 -38.38 -10.27
C GLN A 92 23.17 -38.49 -11.66
N SER A 93 24.11 -37.61 -12.02
CA SER A 93 24.81 -37.64 -13.31
C SER A 93 26.05 -38.55 -13.34
N SER A 94 26.34 -39.25 -12.23
CA SER A 94 27.56 -40.06 -12.05
C SER A 94 27.30 -41.58 -11.98
N GLN A 95 26.11 -42.05 -12.38
CA GLN A 95 25.83 -43.48 -12.60
C GLN A 95 25.49 -43.77 -14.05
#